data_AF-N9LIP7-F1
#
_entry.id   AF-N9LIP7-F1
#
_cell.length_a   1.000
_cell.length_b   1.000
_cell.length_c   1.000
_cell.angle_alpha   90.00
_cell.angle_beta   90.00
_cell.angle_gamma   90.00
#
_symmetry.space_group_name_H-M   'P 1'
#
loop_
_entity.id
_entity.type
_entity.pdbx_description
1 polymer ?
#
loop_
_entity_poly.entity_id
_entity_poly.type
_entity_poly.pdbx_seq_one_letter_code
_entity_poly.pdbx_strand_id
1 'polypeptide(L)'
;MAKTKEQAVNAESIKKFNLQDIAKGALVGSIRNLPVEFYHDGEKVSVDIRVKQLPYKVTEPLFTRLNKGEDVVAEWLSLTLVNDEGDIYLTKEQVDEYFTQSLAGAIFNVVTGLEAVAKDKQGKLN
;
A
#
# COMPACT_ATOMS: atom_id res chain seq x y z
N MET A 1 -24.41 42.45 -13.95
CA MET A 1 -24.64 41.48 -12.85
C MET A 1 -24.93 40.13 -13.52
N ALA A 2 -24.35 38.98 -13.20
CA ALA A 2 -23.41 38.58 -12.16
C ALA A 2 -22.70 37.28 -12.61
N LYS A 3 -21.38 37.24 -12.35
CA LYS A 3 -20.55 36.13 -11.84
C LYS A 3 -20.55 34.79 -12.58
N THR A 4 -19.51 34.65 -13.41
CA THR A 4 -18.74 33.42 -13.68
C THR A 4 -18.52 32.61 -12.39
N LYS A 5 -18.87 31.32 -12.39
CA LYS A 5 -18.43 30.37 -11.36
C LYS A 5 -17.12 29.75 -11.84
N GLU A 6 -16.01 30.23 -11.30
CA GLU A 6 -14.72 29.54 -11.32
C GLU A 6 -14.90 28.15 -10.70
N GLN A 7 -14.58 27.11 -11.47
CA GLN A 7 -14.31 25.78 -10.95
C GLN A 7 -13.02 25.86 -10.15
N ALA A 8 -13.13 25.77 -8.83
CA ALA A 8 -11.98 25.57 -7.97
C ALA A 8 -11.39 24.17 -8.25
N VAL A 9 -10.29 24.14 -9.00
CA VAL A 9 -9.43 22.97 -9.12
C VAL A 9 -8.80 22.75 -7.75
N ASN A 10 -9.23 21.71 -7.04
CA ASN A 10 -8.67 21.31 -5.76
C ASN A 10 -7.29 20.69 -6.04
N ALA A 11 -6.25 21.53 -6.11
CA ALA A 11 -4.88 21.06 -6.25
C ALA A 11 -4.47 20.40 -4.93
N GLU A 12 -4.32 19.07 -4.92
CA GLU A 12 -3.80 18.33 -3.78
C GLU A 12 -2.46 18.93 -3.34
N SER A 13 -2.37 19.37 -2.08
CA SER A 13 -1.14 19.92 -1.54
C SER A 13 -0.10 18.80 -1.38
N ILE A 14 1.00 18.87 -2.14
CA ILE A 14 2.09 17.90 -2.05
C ILE A 14 2.78 18.04 -0.69
N LYS A 15 2.72 16.97 0.13
CA LYS A 15 3.47 16.88 1.39
C LYS A 15 4.96 16.80 1.09
N LYS A 16 5.73 17.81 1.52
CA LYS A 16 7.20 17.85 1.36
C LYS A 16 7.90 17.29 2.59
N PHE A 17 8.92 16.48 2.37
CA PHE A 17 9.84 15.99 3.39
C PHE A 17 11.24 16.57 3.13
N ASN A 18 12.01 16.83 4.20
CA ASN A 18 13.41 17.20 4.05
C ASN A 18 14.28 15.92 4.03
N LEU A 19 15.42 15.97 3.33
CA LEU A 19 16.30 14.80 3.17
C LEU A 19 17.00 14.40 4.48
N GLN A 20 17.25 15.36 5.39
CA GLN A 20 17.92 15.09 6.66
C GLN A 20 17.06 14.24 7.61
N ASP A 21 15.75 14.46 7.62
CA ASP A 21 14.77 13.71 8.39
C ASP A 21 14.60 12.31 7.78
N ILE A 22 14.58 12.21 6.45
CA ILE A 22 14.58 10.91 5.74
C ILE A 22 15.82 10.10 6.10
N ALA A 23 17.00 10.72 6.11
CA ALA A 23 18.25 10.06 6.50
C ALA A 23 18.24 9.56 7.96
N LYS A 24 17.39 10.15 8.81
CA LYS A 24 17.13 9.72 10.20
C LYS A 24 15.96 8.75 10.33
N GLY A 25 15.37 8.31 9.21
CA GLY A 25 14.32 7.29 9.18
C GLY A 25 12.89 7.83 9.23
N ALA A 26 12.64 9.12 9.01
CA ALA A 26 11.30 9.72 9.18
C ALA A 26 10.17 9.10 8.32
N LEU A 27 10.51 8.40 7.24
CA LEU A 27 9.53 7.68 6.39
C LEU A 27 9.38 6.21 6.78
N VAL A 28 10.40 5.62 7.40
CA VAL A 28 10.41 4.20 7.78
C VAL A 28 9.56 4.01 9.02
N GLY A 29 8.73 2.98 9.03
CA GLY A 29 7.83 2.70 10.15
C GLY A 29 6.57 3.58 10.15
N SER A 30 6.42 4.49 9.19
CA SER A 30 5.15 5.20 9.01
C SER A 30 4.02 4.21 8.75
N ILE A 31 2.91 4.35 9.46
CA ILE A 31 1.75 3.48 9.35
C ILE A 31 0.66 4.21 8.60
N ARG A 32 0.13 3.57 7.56
CA ARG A 32 -1.04 4.03 6.80
C ARG A 32 -2.22 3.14 7.12
N ASN A 33 -3.34 3.75 7.48
CA ASN A 33 -4.62 3.07 7.64
C ASN A 33 -5.42 3.30 6.38
N LEU A 34 -5.87 2.22 5.74
CA LEU A 34 -6.62 2.32 4.50
C LEU A 34 -7.50 1.08 4.30
N PRO A 35 -8.68 1.25 3.67
CA PRO A 35 -9.47 0.14 3.21
C PRO A 35 -8.81 -0.50 1.99
N VAL A 36 -8.87 -1.82 1.91
CA VAL A 36 -8.57 -2.59 0.70
C VAL A 36 -9.84 -3.26 0.23
N GLU A 37 -10.17 -3.04 -1.04
CA GLU A 37 -11.34 -3.66 -1.68
C GLU A 37 -10.89 -4.84 -2.54
N PHE A 38 -11.64 -5.93 -2.47
CA PHE A 38 -11.39 -7.15 -3.25
C PHE A 38 -12.72 -7.88 -3.52
N TYR A 39 -12.67 -8.91 -4.36
CA TYR A 39 -13.85 -9.75 -4.64
C TYR A 39 -13.76 -11.07 -3.88
N HIS A 40 -14.87 -11.47 -3.27
CA HIS A 40 -15.08 -12.77 -2.64
C HIS A 40 -16.49 -13.26 -2.98
N ASP A 41 -16.59 -14.48 -3.52
CA ASP A 41 -17.86 -15.11 -3.94
C ASP A 41 -18.74 -14.23 -4.84
N GLY A 42 -18.11 -13.46 -5.74
CA GLY A 42 -18.78 -12.57 -6.67
C GLY A 42 -19.19 -11.22 -6.09
N GLU A 43 -19.00 -11.01 -4.79
CA GLU A 43 -19.31 -9.77 -4.10
C GLU A 43 -18.05 -8.93 -3.88
N LYS A 44 -18.20 -7.62 -3.99
CA LYS A 44 -17.14 -6.68 -3.64
C LYS A 44 -17.16 -6.46 -2.13
N VAL A 45 -16.07 -6.84 -1.48
CA VAL A 45 -15.85 -6.71 -0.04
C VAL A 45 -14.72 -5.73 0.23
N SER A 46 -14.74 -5.13 1.42
CA SER A 46 -13.71 -4.20 1.88
C SER A 46 -13.24 -4.58 3.28
N VAL A 47 -11.94 -4.50 3.51
CA VAL A 47 -11.32 -4.73 4.81
C VAL A 47 -10.37 -3.58 5.13
N ASP A 48 -10.47 -3.07 6.36
CA ASP A 48 -9.53 -2.07 6.85
C ASP A 48 -8.22 -2.74 7.26
N ILE A 49 -7.11 -2.18 6.77
CA ILE A 49 -5.77 -2.66 7.11
C ILE A 49 -4.88 -1.52 7.60
N ARG A 50 -3.82 -1.90 8.32
CA ARG A 50 -2.73 -1.01 8.69
C ARG A 50 -1.43 -1.49 8.08
N VAL A 51 -0.79 -0.64 7.28
CA VAL A 51 0.43 -0.97 6.54
C VAL A 51 1.58 -0.12 7.05
N LYS A 52 2.61 -0.77 7.57
CA LYS A 52 3.87 -0.16 7.99
C LYS A 52 4.84 -0.05 6.81
N GLN A 53 5.38 1.14 6.57
CA GLN A 53 6.40 1.36 5.55
C GLN A 53 7.72 0.67 5.95
N LEU A 54 8.13 -0.32 5.17
CA LEU A 54 9.39 -1.01 5.36
C LEU A 54 10.58 -0.21 4.81
N PRO A 55 11.78 -0.38 5.40
CA PRO A 55 13.00 0.21 4.86
C PRO A 55 13.49 -0.53 3.61
N TYR A 56 14.26 0.17 2.76
CA TYR A 56 14.85 -0.36 1.53
C TYR A 56 15.59 -1.70 1.74
N LYS A 57 16.35 -1.83 2.83
CA LYS A 57 17.10 -3.05 3.15
C LYS A 57 16.24 -4.31 3.31
N VAL A 58 14.95 -4.14 3.58
CA VAL A 58 13.98 -5.25 3.70
C VAL A 58 13.26 -5.46 2.37
N THR A 59 12.86 -4.38 1.68
CA THR A 59 12.08 -4.49 0.43
C THR A 59 12.92 -4.91 -0.77
N GLU A 60 14.17 -4.48 -0.88
CA GLU A 60 15.01 -4.77 -2.05
C GLU A 60 15.30 -6.26 -2.25
N PRO A 61 15.64 -7.04 -1.19
CA PRO A 61 15.77 -8.49 -1.32
C PRO A 61 14.46 -9.18 -1.75
N LEU A 62 13.32 -8.76 -1.21
CA LEU A 62 12.00 -9.30 -1.58
C LEU A 62 11.69 -9.01 -3.05
N PHE A 63 11.96 -7.79 -3.50
CA PHE A 63 11.76 -7.40 -4.90
C PHE A 63 12.70 -8.17 -5.85
N THR A 64 13.95 -8.35 -5.46
CA THR A 64 14.92 -9.15 -6.22
C THR A 64 14.46 -10.61 -6.37
N ARG A 65 13.94 -11.21 -5.29
CA ARG A 65 13.41 -12.58 -5.28
C ARG A 65 12.14 -12.70 -6.13
N LEU A 66 11.21 -11.75 -5.99
CA LEU A 66 10.01 -11.66 -6.82
C LEU A 66 10.36 -11.62 -8.33
N ASN A 67 11.34 -10.81 -8.73
CA ASN A 67 11.77 -10.70 -10.12
C ASN A 67 12.47 -11.97 -10.65
N LYS A 68 12.92 -12.85 -9.76
CA LYS A 68 13.44 -14.19 -10.11
C LYS A 68 12.34 -15.26 -10.16
N GLY A 69 11.09 -14.88 -9.94
CA GLY A 69 9.93 -15.77 -9.93
C GLY A 69 9.68 -16.47 -8.61
N GLU A 70 10.31 -16.03 -7.52
CA GLU A 70 10.02 -16.56 -6.19
C GLU A 70 8.73 -15.93 -5.63
N ASP A 71 7.88 -16.75 -5.00
CA ASP A 71 6.74 -16.24 -4.26
C ASP A 71 7.20 -15.67 -2.91
N VAL A 72 7.05 -14.35 -2.80
CA VAL A 72 7.39 -13.58 -1.60
C VAL A 72 6.17 -12.89 -1.00
N VAL A 73 4.97 -13.11 -1.53
CA VAL A 73 3.79 -12.31 -1.17
C VAL A 73 3.48 -12.44 0.31
N ALA A 74 3.36 -13.66 0.83
CA ALA A 74 3.05 -13.89 2.24
C ALA A 74 4.14 -13.37 3.19
N GLU A 75 5.41 -13.54 2.81
CA GLU A 75 6.54 -12.98 3.56
C GLU A 75 6.45 -11.45 3.61
N TRP A 76 6.15 -10.81 2.49
CA TRP A 76 6.05 -9.35 2.42
C TRP A 76 4.85 -8.82 3.21
N LEU A 77 3.70 -9.50 3.13
CA LEU A 77 2.50 -9.12 3.87
C LEU A 77 2.70 -9.27 5.38
N SER A 78 3.26 -10.39 5.85
CA SER A 78 3.55 -10.59 7.28
C SER A 78 4.52 -9.56 7.86
N LEU A 79 5.43 -9.00 7.05
CA LEU A 79 6.33 -7.93 7.50
C LEU A 79 5.68 -6.53 7.51
N THR A 80 4.60 -6.32 6.75
CA THR A 80 4.00 -4.99 6.54
C THR A 80 2.71 -4.76 7.30
N LEU A 81 1.89 -5.79 7.49
CA LEU A 81 0.62 -5.70 8.19
C LEU A 81 0.85 -5.64 9.69
N VAL A 82 0.31 -4.59 10.31
CA VAL A 82 0.51 -4.32 11.73
C VAL A 82 -0.81 -4.15 12.48
N ASN A 83 -0.76 -4.42 13.79
CA ASN A 83 -1.88 -4.26 14.69
C ASN A 83 -2.07 -2.79 15.08
N ASP A 84 -2.97 -2.54 16.05
CA ASP A 84 -3.23 -1.18 16.53
C ASP A 84 -2.04 -0.51 17.21
N GLU A 85 -1.12 -1.32 17.76
CA GLU A 85 0.09 -0.93 18.47
C GLU A 85 1.29 -0.74 17.52
N GLY A 86 1.17 -1.15 16.25
CA GLY A 86 2.23 -1.05 15.24
C GLY A 86 3.19 -2.25 15.19
N ASP A 87 2.84 -3.32 15.89
CA ASP A 87 3.52 -4.61 15.89
C ASP A 87 3.01 -5.52 14.77
N ILE A 88 3.84 -6.48 14.35
CA ILE A 88 3.48 -7.46 13.31
C ILE A 88 2.18 -8.17 13.69
N TYR A 89 1.20 -8.11 12.80
CA TYR A 89 -0.14 -8.62 13.09
C TYR A 89 -0.33 -10.09 12.69
N LEU A 90 0.33 -10.52 11.62
CA LEU A 90 0.15 -11.84 11.04
C LEU A 90 1.50 -12.51 10.78
N THR A 91 1.56 -13.82 10.99
CA THR A 91 2.71 -14.61 10.54
C THR A 91 2.60 -14.91 9.05
N LYS A 92 3.71 -15.32 8.44
CA LYS A 92 3.72 -15.75 7.04
C LYS A 92 2.74 -16.92 6.82
N GLU A 93 2.73 -17.89 7.72
CA GLU A 93 1.88 -19.09 7.66
C GLU A 93 0.40 -18.72 7.69
N GLN A 94 0.01 -17.75 8.52
CA GLN A 94 -1.38 -17.29 8.55
C GLN A 94 -1.81 -16.64 7.24
N VAL A 95 -0.89 -15.94 6.56
CA VAL A 95 -1.17 -15.39 5.23
C VAL A 95 -1.27 -16.51 4.20
N ASP A 96 -0.31 -17.45 4.18
CA ASP A 96 -0.31 -18.58 3.25
C ASP A 96 -1.56 -19.47 3.40
N GLU A 97 -2.02 -19.71 4.63
CA GLU A 97 -3.13 -20.64 4.91
C GLU A 97 -4.52 -20.00 4.78
N TYR A 98 -4.67 -18.74 5.19
CA TYR A 98 -6.01 -18.14 5.39
C TYR A 98 -6.34 -17.02 4.41
N PHE A 99 -5.39 -16.53 3.62
CA PHE A 99 -5.68 -15.47 2.66
C PHE A 99 -6.08 -16.06 1.31
N THR A 100 -7.21 -15.62 0.79
CA THR A 100 -7.53 -15.88 -0.61
C THR A 100 -6.55 -15.13 -1.52
N GLN A 101 -6.34 -15.67 -2.72
CA GLN A 101 -5.51 -14.99 -3.73
C GLN A 101 -6.00 -13.56 -4.02
N SER A 102 -7.32 -13.33 -4.01
CA SER A 102 -7.90 -11.99 -4.25
C SER A 102 -7.57 -11.00 -3.14
N LEU A 103 -7.63 -11.42 -1.88
CA LEU A 103 -7.25 -10.59 -0.73
C LEU A 103 -5.74 -10.30 -0.73
N ALA A 104 -4.93 -11.34 -0.86
CA ALA A 104 -3.46 -11.21 -0.86
C ALA A 104 -2.99 -10.28 -1.99
N GLY A 105 -3.52 -10.44 -3.21
CA GLY A 105 -3.19 -9.59 -4.35
C GLY A 105 -3.61 -8.12 -4.14
N ALA A 106 -4.80 -7.89 -3.58
CA ALA A 106 -5.29 -6.54 -3.32
C ALA A 106 -4.41 -5.81 -2.30
N ILE A 107 -4.05 -6.47 -1.19
CA ILE A 107 -3.14 -5.89 -0.18
C ILE A 107 -1.74 -5.71 -0.77
N PHE A 108 -1.24 -6.67 -1.54
CA PHE A 108 0.10 -6.59 -2.12
C PHE A 108 0.26 -5.40 -3.07
N ASN A 109 -0.77 -5.08 -3.86
CA ASN A 109 -0.78 -3.89 -4.72
C ASN A 109 -0.67 -2.58 -3.92
N VAL A 110 -1.27 -2.53 -2.73
CA VAL A 110 -1.18 -1.38 -1.82
C VAL A 110 0.22 -1.28 -1.21
N VAL A 111 0.77 -2.40 -0.73
CA VAL A 111 2.09 -2.47 -0.09
C VAL A 111 3.20 -2.07 -1.06
N THR A 112 3.12 -2.53 -2.31
CA THR A 112 4.11 -2.22 -3.36
C THR A 112 3.89 -0.88 -4.04
N GLY A 113 2.77 -0.20 -3.77
CA GLY A 113 2.41 1.06 -4.43
C GLY A 113 2.01 0.91 -5.90
N LEU A 114 1.80 -0.32 -6.39
CA LEU A 114 1.32 -0.59 -7.75
C LEU A 114 -0.09 -0.02 -7.99
N GLU A 115 -0.91 0.08 -6.95
CA GLU A 115 -2.24 0.69 -7.03
C GLU A 115 -2.17 2.18 -7.41
N ALA A 116 -1.21 2.94 -6.84
CA ALA A 116 -1.04 4.36 -7.14
C ALA A 116 -0.65 4.59 -8.60
N VAL A 117 0.22 3.72 -9.15
CA VAL A 117 0.63 3.77 -10.56
C VAL A 117 -0.56 3.49 -11.49
N ALA A 118 -1.50 2.62 -11.10
CA ALA A 118 -2.67 2.30 -11.89
C ALA A 118 -3.71 3.44 -11.90
N LYS A 119 -3.97 4.07 -10.76
CA LYS A 119 -4.90 5.23 -10.64
C LYS A 119 -4.37 6.45 -11.39
N ASP A 120 -3.06 6.74 -11.31
CA ASP A 120 -2.42 7.85 -12.03
C ASP A 120 -2.46 7.68 -13.56
N LYS A 121 -2.50 6.43 -14.06
CA LYS A 121 -2.63 6.15 -15.50
C LYS A 121 -4.08 6.30 -16.00
N GLN A 122 -5.07 5.93 -15.19
CA GLN A 122 -6.48 6.11 -15.55
C GLN A 122 -6.91 7.59 -15.52
N GLY A 123 -6.31 8.40 -14.65
CA GLY A 123 -6.53 9.86 -14.61
C GLY A 123 -5.80 10.67 -15.70
N LYS A 124 -5.02 10.03 -16.58
CA LYS A 124 -4.26 10.67 -17.67
C LYS A 124 -4.78 10.35 -19.07
N LEU A 125 -5.97 9.77 -19.20
CA LEU A 125 -6.70 9.74 -20.48
C LEU A 125 -7.43 11.08 -20.66
N ASN A 126 -6.65 12.10 -21.03
CA ASN A 126 -7.18 13.25 -21.78
C ASN A 126 -6.87 13.02 -23.26
#